data_AF-A0A9E3VYG7-F1
#
_entry.id   AF-A0A9E3VYG7-F1
#
_cell.length_a   1.000
_cell.length_b   1.000
_cell.length_c   1.000
_cell.angle_alpha   90.00
_cell.angle_beta   90.00
_cell.angle_gamma   90.00
#
_symmetry.space_group_name_H-M   'P 1'
#
loop_
_entity.id
_entity.type
_entity.pdbx_description
1 polymer ?
#
loop_
_entity_poly.entity_id
_entity_poly.type
_entity_poly.pdbx_seq_one_letter_code
_entity_poly.pdbx_strand_id
1 'polypeptide(L)'
;MITKQHLIDSMLWEIRIIKHLATKIPPGGMSYRPSPQQRSMLELMRYLTTCAIVPAIQAVTGNWDHAGEMGQAAEQVNQQNFDRAMTGQGHKLKELVNGISSHDFANKQAAMPWGAPCTVGQGIMDMCLKALVAYRMQFFLYVKAAGRKDIGVAQCWVGVDPRPQPAQS
;
A
#
# COMPACT_ATOMS: atom_id res chain seq x y z
N MET A 1 -11.16 -11.43 -19.17
CA MET A 1 -9.96 -11.93 -18.44
C MET A 1 -9.34 -10.76 -17.69
N ILE A 2 -8.85 -10.95 -16.47
CA ILE A 2 -8.11 -9.90 -15.74
C ILE A 2 -6.74 -9.72 -16.40
N THR A 3 -6.35 -8.48 -16.71
CA THR A 3 -5.09 -8.16 -17.39
C THR A 3 -4.05 -7.64 -16.40
N LYS A 4 -2.79 -7.62 -16.84
CA LYS A 4 -1.69 -6.96 -16.14
C LYS A 4 -2.01 -5.48 -15.83
N GLN A 5 -2.65 -4.79 -16.78
CA GLN A 5 -3.05 -3.40 -16.59
C GLN A 5 -4.10 -3.23 -15.49
N HIS A 6 -5.10 -4.12 -15.42
CA HIS A 6 -6.09 -4.10 -14.33
C HIS A 6 -5.43 -4.26 -12.95
N LEU A 7 -4.38 -5.07 -12.84
CA LEU A 7 -3.62 -5.23 -11.59
C LEU A 7 -2.87 -3.94 -11.23
N ILE A 8 -2.18 -3.32 -12.19
CA ILE A 8 -1.50 -2.03 -11.99
C ILE A 8 -2.49 -0.97 -11.51
N ASP A 9 -3.62 -0.84 -12.21
CA ASP A 9 -4.63 0.17 -11.89
C ASP A 9 -5.22 -0.07 -10.49
N SER A 10 -5.41 -1.33 -10.10
CA SER A 10 -5.86 -1.69 -8.75
C SER A 10 -4.84 -1.29 -7.68
N MET A 11 -3.55 -1.55 -7.89
CA MET A 11 -2.51 -1.13 -6.93
C MET A 11 -2.41 0.40 -6.82
N LEU A 12 -2.48 1.12 -7.95
CA LEU A 12 -2.48 2.58 -7.95
C LEU A 12 -3.72 3.17 -7.27
N TRP A 13 -4.86 2.50 -7.42
CA TRP A 13 -6.10 2.87 -6.72
C TRP A 13 -5.95 2.75 -5.20
N GLU A 14 -5.40 1.63 -4.71
CA GLU A 14 -5.13 1.45 -3.28
C GLU A 14 -4.16 2.51 -2.74
N ILE A 15 -3.09 2.81 -3.49
CA ILE A 15 -2.13 3.88 -3.14
C ILE A 15 -2.83 5.23 -3.02
N ARG A 16 -3.71 5.58 -3.97
CA ARG A 16 -4.50 6.82 -3.92
C ARG A 16 -5.35 6.89 -2.65
N ILE A 17 -6.00 5.78 -2.26
CA ILE A 17 -6.82 5.74 -1.05
C ILE A 17 -5.96 5.89 0.21
N ILE A 18 -4.83 5.18 0.29
CA ILE A 18 -3.90 5.29 1.41
C ILE A 18 -3.42 6.74 1.59
N LYS A 19 -3.07 7.42 0.49
CA LYS A 19 -2.72 8.85 0.52
C LYS A 19 -3.87 9.71 1.04
N HIS A 20 -5.09 9.46 0.59
CA HIS A 20 -6.27 10.17 1.11
C HIS A 20 -6.46 9.95 2.61
N LEU A 21 -6.35 8.71 3.11
CA LEU A 21 -6.46 8.40 4.54
C LEU A 21 -5.40 9.12 5.39
N ALA A 22 -4.19 9.31 4.86
CA ALA A 22 -3.14 10.05 5.57
C ALA A 22 -3.52 11.52 5.84
N THR A 23 -4.35 12.13 4.98
CA THR A 23 -4.89 13.48 5.21
C THR A 23 -5.90 13.54 6.36
N LYS A 24 -6.35 12.39 6.85
CA LYS A 24 -7.37 12.27 7.91
C LYS A 24 -6.78 11.99 9.29
N ILE A 25 -5.46 11.82 9.39
CA ILE A 25 -4.78 11.66 10.68
C ILE A 25 -5.06 12.91 11.53
N PRO A 26 -5.64 12.75 12.74
CA PRO A 26 -5.90 13.88 13.61
C PRO A 26 -4.59 14.44 14.20
N PRO A 27 -4.57 15.70 14.66
CA PRO A 27 -3.43 16.26 15.38
C PRO A 27 -3.00 15.35 16.54
N GLY A 28 -1.69 15.08 16.65
CA GLY A 28 -1.14 14.16 17.66
C GLY A 28 -1.29 12.67 17.35
N GLY A 29 -1.98 12.28 16.27
CA GLY A 29 -2.24 10.87 15.94
C GLY A 29 -1.03 10.06 15.45
N MET A 30 0.11 10.70 15.17
CA MET A 30 1.30 10.03 14.59
C MET A 30 1.96 9.01 15.56
N SER A 31 1.83 9.22 16.86
CA SER A 31 2.36 8.31 17.90
C SER A 31 1.37 7.22 18.31
N TYR A 32 0.12 7.27 17.85
CA TYR A 32 -0.90 6.28 18.20
C TYR A 32 -0.45 4.87 17.79
N ARG A 33 -0.58 3.92 18.72
CA ARG A 33 -0.48 2.47 18.47
C ARG A 33 -1.62 1.77 19.23
N PRO A 34 -2.28 0.75 18.66
CA PRO A 34 -3.37 0.07 19.36
C PRO A 34 -2.89 -0.83 20.50
N SER A 35 -1.65 -1.33 20.42
CA SER A 35 -1.00 -2.08 21.49
C SER A 35 0.52 -1.88 21.47
N PRO A 36 1.26 -2.21 22.54
CA PRO A 36 2.72 -2.00 22.60
C PRO A 36 3.50 -2.73 21.51
N GLN A 37 3.05 -3.93 21.11
CA GLN A 37 3.70 -4.78 20.09
C GLN A 37 3.34 -4.42 18.66
N GLN A 38 2.34 -3.56 18.45
CA GLN A 38 1.95 -3.10 17.14
C GLN A 38 2.74 -1.84 16.74
N ARG A 39 2.90 -1.67 15.42
CA ARG A 39 3.42 -0.42 14.85
C ARG A 39 2.58 0.76 15.34
N SER A 40 3.23 1.89 15.55
CA SER A 40 2.57 3.19 15.60
C SER A 40 2.07 3.62 14.22
N MET A 41 1.27 4.69 14.17
CA MET A 41 0.81 5.31 12.94
C MET A 41 2.00 5.68 12.03
N LEU A 42 3.04 6.32 12.57
CA LEU A 42 4.23 6.67 11.81
C LEU A 42 4.95 5.43 11.27
N GLU A 43 5.16 4.41 12.11
CA GLU A 43 5.81 3.16 11.68
C GLU A 43 4.99 2.43 10.61
N LEU A 44 3.66 2.45 10.71
CA LEU A 44 2.77 1.89 9.70
C LEU A 44 2.83 2.68 8.38
N MET A 45 2.88 4.02 8.42
CA MET A 45 3.07 4.85 7.24
C MET A 45 4.40 4.53 6.54
N ARG A 46 5.50 4.45 7.29
CA ARG A 46 6.81 4.07 6.72
C ARG A 46 6.74 2.71 6.03
N TYR A 47 6.14 1.73 6.70
CA TYR A 47 5.95 0.39 6.14
C TYR A 47 5.07 0.39 4.88
N LEU A 48 4.00 1.19 4.84
CA LEU A 48 3.13 1.34 3.67
C LEU A 48 3.88 1.82 2.43
N THR A 49 4.97 2.58 2.56
CA THR A 49 5.77 3.03 1.42
C THR A 49 6.65 1.95 0.78
N THR A 50 6.79 0.80 1.42
CA THR A 50 7.65 -0.30 0.97
C THR A 50 6.92 -1.64 0.82
N CYS A 51 5.77 -1.81 1.46
CA CYS A 51 5.10 -3.11 1.58
C CYS A 51 4.70 -3.78 0.26
N ALA A 52 4.53 -3.01 -0.82
CA ALA A 52 4.24 -3.56 -2.14
C ALA A 52 5.46 -3.55 -3.07
N ILE A 53 6.26 -2.48 -3.05
CA ILE A 53 7.39 -2.38 -3.98
C ILE A 53 8.54 -3.35 -3.67
N VAL A 54 8.83 -3.61 -2.40
CA VAL A 54 9.89 -4.55 -2.02
C VAL A 54 9.58 -5.97 -2.52
N PRO A 55 8.40 -6.57 -2.26
CA PRO A 55 8.09 -7.87 -2.83
C PRO A 55 7.93 -7.85 -4.35
N ALA A 56 7.49 -6.73 -4.95
CA ALA A 56 7.40 -6.62 -6.41
C ALA A 56 8.78 -6.72 -7.08
N ILE A 57 9.79 -6.04 -6.54
CA ILE A 57 11.17 -6.16 -7.04
C ILE A 57 11.64 -7.60 -6.88
N GLN A 58 11.43 -8.21 -5.72
CA GLN A 58 11.82 -9.61 -5.50
C GLN A 58 11.15 -10.57 -6.47
N ALA A 59 9.86 -10.39 -6.78
CA ALA A 59 9.16 -11.23 -7.74
C ALA A 59 9.75 -11.15 -9.16
N VAL A 60 10.40 -10.03 -9.50
CA VAL A 60 11.04 -9.81 -10.80
C VAL A 60 12.50 -10.24 -10.82
N THR A 61 13.28 -9.89 -9.78
CA THR A 61 14.73 -10.12 -9.71
C THR A 61 15.11 -11.46 -9.08
N GLY A 62 14.23 -12.03 -8.24
CA GLY A 62 14.48 -13.24 -7.49
C GLY A 62 15.28 -13.05 -6.19
N ASN A 63 15.63 -11.82 -5.78
CA ASN A 63 16.43 -11.55 -4.58
C ASN A 63 15.82 -10.44 -3.70
N TRP A 64 16.37 -10.28 -2.48
CA TRP A 64 15.89 -9.32 -1.46
C TRP A 64 16.89 -8.20 -1.16
N ASP A 65 17.95 -8.07 -1.96
CA ASP A 65 19.10 -7.21 -1.65
C ASP A 65 18.69 -5.74 -1.43
N HIS A 66 17.65 -5.28 -2.15
CA HIS A 66 17.09 -3.93 -2.02
C HIS A 66 16.31 -3.69 -0.72
N ALA A 67 15.88 -4.73 0.01
CA ALA A 67 14.94 -4.59 1.11
C ALA A 67 15.52 -3.77 2.27
N GLY A 68 16.81 -3.95 2.58
CA GLY A 68 17.50 -3.22 3.65
C GLY A 68 17.59 -1.73 3.35
N GLU A 69 18.10 -1.37 2.17
CA GLU A 69 18.24 0.03 1.74
C GLU A 69 16.88 0.74 1.67
N MET A 70 15.85 0.07 1.14
CA MET A 70 14.50 0.62 1.08
C MET A 70 13.88 0.79 2.46
N GLY A 71 14.17 -0.12 3.40
CA GLY A 71 13.78 0.00 4.80
C GLY A 71 14.38 1.22 5.47
N GLN A 72 15.69 1.43 5.30
CA GLN A 72 16.41 2.60 5.82
C GLN A 72 15.88 3.91 5.21
N ALA A 73 15.65 3.94 3.90
CA ALA A 73 15.06 5.10 3.24
C ALA A 73 13.65 5.42 3.78
N ALA A 74 12.86 4.40 4.13
CA ALA A 74 11.54 4.58 4.71
C ALA A 74 11.58 5.22 6.12
N GLU A 75 12.68 5.14 6.85
CA GLU A 75 12.82 5.83 8.15
C GLU A 75 12.75 7.36 8.01
N GLN A 76 13.11 7.88 6.84
CA GLN A 76 13.02 9.31 6.54
C GLN A 76 11.59 9.76 6.18
N VAL A 77 10.65 8.82 6.04
CA VAL A 77 9.26 9.13 5.77
C VAL A 77 8.59 9.70 7.02
N ASN A 78 7.90 10.81 6.83
CA ASN A 78 7.12 11.56 7.81
C ASN A 78 5.82 12.07 7.16
N GLN A 79 4.97 12.76 7.93
CA GLN A 79 3.67 13.22 7.43
C GLN A 79 3.77 14.14 6.20
N GLN A 80 4.81 14.97 6.11
CA GLN A 80 4.97 15.97 5.05
C GLN A 80 5.39 15.34 3.72
N ASN A 81 6.19 14.27 3.75
CA ASN A 81 6.73 13.63 2.55
C ASN A 81 6.05 12.29 2.19
N PHE A 82 5.13 11.79 3.03
CA PHE A 82 4.45 10.51 2.81
C PHE A 82 3.73 10.43 1.47
N ASP A 83 3.03 11.50 1.06
CA ASP A 83 2.35 11.57 -0.24
C ASP A 83 3.30 11.32 -1.41
N ARG A 84 4.48 11.97 -1.37
CA ARG A 84 5.53 11.82 -2.37
C ARG A 84 6.12 10.42 -2.36
N ALA A 85 6.37 9.86 -1.18
CA ALA A 85 6.92 8.51 -1.04
C ALA A 85 5.95 7.44 -1.60
N MET A 86 4.66 7.54 -1.28
CA MET A 86 3.62 6.66 -1.83
C MET A 86 3.48 6.81 -3.35
N THR A 87 3.56 8.03 -3.87
CA THR A 87 3.56 8.29 -5.32
C THR A 87 4.78 7.65 -5.99
N GLY A 88 5.96 7.76 -5.39
CA GLY A 88 7.18 7.12 -5.87
C GLY A 88 7.07 5.58 -5.91
N GLN A 89 6.50 4.97 -4.87
CA GLN A 89 6.18 3.53 -4.87
C GLN A 89 5.24 3.16 -6.03
N GLY A 90 4.18 3.94 -6.26
CA GLY A 90 3.24 3.70 -7.36
C GLY A 90 3.90 3.75 -8.74
N HIS A 91 4.76 4.74 -8.99
CA HIS A 91 5.51 4.84 -10.24
C HIS A 91 6.44 3.64 -10.45
N LYS A 92 7.21 3.26 -9.43
CA LYS A 92 8.13 2.11 -9.51
C LYS A 92 7.37 0.79 -9.72
N LEU A 93 6.23 0.60 -9.05
CA LEU A 93 5.37 -0.58 -9.27
C LEU A 93 4.88 -0.64 -10.71
N LYS A 94 4.37 0.48 -11.24
CA LYS A 94 3.91 0.56 -12.63
C LYS A 94 5.04 0.25 -13.61
N GLU A 95 6.22 0.84 -13.41
CA GLU A 95 7.39 0.62 -14.25
C GLU A 95 7.83 -0.85 -14.25
N LEU A 96 8.03 -1.44 -13.06
CA LEU A 96 8.43 -2.84 -12.91
C LEU A 96 7.46 -3.79 -13.59
N VAL A 97 6.15 -3.64 -13.32
CA VAL A 97 5.15 -4.54 -13.89
C VAL A 97 5.04 -4.35 -15.41
N ASN A 98 5.19 -3.12 -15.91
CA ASN A 98 5.21 -2.87 -17.35
C ASN A 98 6.42 -3.50 -18.04
N GLY A 99 7.57 -3.58 -17.37
CA GLY A 99 8.77 -4.24 -17.88
C GLY A 99 8.66 -5.77 -18.08
N ILE A 100 7.64 -6.42 -17.51
CA ILE A 100 7.41 -7.87 -17.66
C ILE A 100 6.57 -8.12 -18.93
N SER A 101 6.96 -9.05 -19.80
CA SER A 101 6.13 -9.41 -20.95
C SER A 101 4.77 -9.97 -20.50
N SER A 102 3.71 -9.81 -21.29
CA SER A 102 2.39 -10.38 -20.94
C SER A 102 2.43 -11.91 -20.81
N HIS A 103 3.28 -12.57 -21.61
CA HIS A 103 3.52 -14.00 -21.53
C HIS A 103 4.16 -14.39 -20.20
N ASP A 104 5.24 -13.72 -19.80
CA ASP A 104 5.96 -14.07 -18.57
C ASP A 104 5.16 -13.71 -17.33
N PHE A 105 4.43 -12.60 -17.36
CA PHE A 105 3.53 -12.23 -16.28
C PHE A 105 2.51 -13.36 -16.01
N ALA A 106 1.99 -13.99 -17.06
CA ALA A 106 1.01 -15.07 -16.94
C ALA A 106 1.63 -16.44 -16.62
N ASN A 107 2.81 -16.74 -17.19
CA ASN A 107 3.30 -18.13 -17.27
C ASN A 107 4.65 -18.37 -16.58
N LYS A 108 5.46 -17.34 -16.36
CA LYS A 108 6.79 -17.50 -15.75
C LYS A 108 6.62 -18.00 -14.32
N GLN A 109 7.21 -19.17 -14.05
CA GLN A 109 7.19 -19.77 -12.74
C GLN A 109 8.06 -18.97 -11.76
N ALA A 110 7.58 -18.90 -10.54
CA ALA A 110 8.21 -18.25 -9.40
C ALA A 110 7.86 -19.04 -8.12
N ALA A 111 8.35 -18.56 -6.99
CA ALA A 111 7.99 -19.08 -5.68
C ALA A 111 7.71 -17.93 -4.73
N MET A 112 6.72 -18.13 -3.87
CA MET A 112 6.46 -17.26 -2.73
C MET A 112 7.66 -17.29 -1.77
N PRO A 113 7.79 -16.31 -0.86
CA PRO A 113 8.91 -16.27 0.09
C PRO A 113 8.99 -17.50 1.00
N TRP A 114 7.86 -18.20 1.21
CA TRP A 114 7.78 -19.46 1.96
C TRP A 114 7.88 -20.71 1.07
N GLY A 115 8.29 -20.57 -0.19
CA GLY A 115 8.57 -21.69 -1.10
C GLY A 115 7.38 -22.24 -1.87
N ALA A 116 6.15 -21.76 -1.65
CA ALA A 116 5.00 -22.23 -2.44
C ALA A 116 5.14 -21.80 -3.91
N PRO A 117 4.90 -22.71 -4.89
CA PRO A 117 5.01 -22.38 -6.30
C PRO A 117 3.89 -21.41 -6.72
N CYS A 118 4.22 -20.48 -7.61
CA CYS A 118 3.27 -19.55 -8.21
C CYS A 118 3.78 -19.07 -9.58
N THR A 119 2.99 -18.25 -10.28
CA THR A 119 3.51 -17.44 -11.39
C THR A 119 3.94 -16.07 -10.90
N VAL A 120 4.79 -15.37 -11.65
CA VAL A 120 5.18 -13.98 -11.34
C VAL A 120 3.96 -13.07 -11.13
N GLY A 121 2.96 -13.15 -12.02
CA GLY A 121 1.74 -12.36 -11.90
C GLY A 121 0.93 -12.67 -10.64
N GLN A 122 0.84 -13.96 -10.27
CA GLN A 122 0.22 -14.35 -9.01
C GLN A 122 1.00 -13.84 -7.80
N GLY A 123 2.34 -13.97 -7.81
CA GLY A 123 3.19 -13.46 -6.73
C GLY A 123 3.02 -11.96 -6.51
N ILE A 124 2.95 -11.16 -7.58
CA ILE A 124 2.70 -9.71 -7.49
C ILE A 124 1.30 -9.44 -6.91
N MET A 125 0.28 -10.14 -7.38
CA MET A 125 -1.08 -9.99 -6.83
C MET A 125 -1.12 -10.33 -5.33
N ASP A 126 -0.54 -11.47 -4.96
CA ASP A 126 -0.65 -12.03 -3.61
C ASP A 126 0.24 -11.31 -2.59
N MET A 127 1.41 -10.82 -3.00
CA MET A 127 2.33 -10.13 -2.09
C MET A 127 2.22 -8.61 -2.13
N CYS A 128 1.80 -8.02 -3.26
CA CYS A 128 1.80 -6.56 -3.43
C CYS A 128 0.41 -5.98 -3.28
N LEU A 129 -0.56 -6.42 -4.10
CA LEU A 129 -1.92 -5.88 -4.04
C LEU A 129 -2.60 -6.22 -2.70
N LYS A 130 -2.52 -7.48 -2.26
CA LYS A 130 -3.11 -7.88 -0.96
C LYS A 130 -2.48 -7.15 0.21
N ALA A 131 -1.18 -6.86 0.17
CA ALA A 131 -0.52 -6.05 1.19
C ALA A 131 -1.10 -4.63 1.23
N LEU A 132 -1.23 -3.95 0.08
CA LEU A 132 -1.84 -2.62 0.03
C LEU A 132 -3.25 -2.62 0.63
N VAL A 133 -4.09 -3.58 0.25
CA VAL A 133 -5.47 -3.69 0.75
C VAL A 133 -5.50 -3.94 2.26
N ALA A 134 -4.71 -4.91 2.75
CA ALA A 134 -4.69 -5.28 4.16
C ALA A 134 -4.21 -4.12 5.05
N TYR A 135 -3.09 -3.49 4.66
CA TYR A 135 -2.50 -2.41 5.43
C TYR A 135 -3.26 -1.08 5.26
N ARG A 136 -3.96 -0.85 4.14
CA ARG A 136 -4.95 0.24 4.03
C ARG A 136 -6.05 0.09 5.08
N MET A 137 -6.60 -1.12 5.23
CA MET A 137 -7.65 -1.35 6.22
C MET A 137 -7.13 -1.15 7.64
N GLN A 138 -5.93 -1.65 7.96
CA GLN A 138 -5.29 -1.39 9.24
C GLN A 138 -5.10 0.11 9.47
N PHE A 139 -4.64 0.85 8.47
CA PHE A 139 -4.41 2.29 8.55
C PHE A 139 -5.71 3.07 8.77
N PHE A 140 -6.79 2.71 8.07
CA PHE A 140 -8.12 3.27 8.31
C PHE A 140 -8.56 3.11 9.78
N LEU A 141 -8.40 1.90 10.35
CA LEU A 141 -8.75 1.64 11.74
C LEU A 141 -7.88 2.45 12.71
N TYR A 142 -6.59 2.61 12.40
CA TYR A 142 -5.68 3.43 13.21
C TYR A 142 -6.12 4.89 13.22
N VAL A 143 -6.45 5.46 12.05
CA VAL A 143 -6.90 6.86 11.95
C VAL A 143 -8.18 7.07 12.76
N LYS A 144 -9.12 6.11 12.68
CA LYS A 144 -10.36 6.16 13.45
C LYS A 144 -10.11 6.07 14.96
N ALA A 145 -9.27 5.14 15.39
CA ALA A 145 -8.95 4.92 16.80
C ALA A 145 -8.07 6.04 17.40
N ALA A 146 -7.28 6.74 16.57
CA ALA A 146 -6.54 7.94 16.96
C ALA A 146 -7.42 9.18 17.19
N GLY A 147 -8.74 9.08 16.99
CA GLY A 147 -9.71 10.14 17.33
C GLY A 147 -10.51 10.70 16.16
N ARG A 148 -10.24 10.28 14.91
CA ARG A 148 -11.01 10.71 13.74
C ARG A 148 -12.30 9.90 13.59
N LYS A 149 -13.31 10.22 14.40
CA LYS A 149 -14.55 9.41 14.50
C LYS A 149 -15.50 9.53 13.30
N ASP A 150 -15.36 10.59 12.51
CA ASP A 150 -16.22 10.98 11.38
C ASP A 150 -15.87 10.30 10.04
N ILE A 151 -14.77 9.53 9.97
CA ILE A 151 -14.46 8.75 8.76
C ILE A 151 -15.27 7.44 8.71
N GLY A 152 -15.67 7.07 7.51
CA GLY A 152 -16.50 5.91 7.24
C GLY A 152 -16.04 5.08 6.06
N VAL A 153 -16.97 4.27 5.55
CA VAL A 153 -16.71 3.31 4.46
C VAL A 153 -16.26 4.00 3.18
N ALA A 154 -16.71 5.22 2.89
CA ALA A 154 -16.33 5.96 1.68
C ALA A 154 -14.83 6.30 1.66
N GLN A 155 -14.28 6.82 2.76
CA GLN A 155 -12.84 7.10 2.88
C GLN A 155 -12.03 5.81 2.83
N CYS A 156 -12.53 4.74 3.46
CA CYS A 156 -11.87 3.45 3.49
C CYS A 156 -11.80 2.82 2.09
N TRP A 157 -12.93 2.68 1.39
CA TRP A 157 -13.02 1.91 0.14
C TRP A 157 -12.78 2.71 -1.13
N VAL A 158 -13.03 4.01 -1.10
CA VAL A 158 -13.02 4.88 -2.29
C VAL A 158 -12.08 6.08 -2.10
N GLY A 159 -11.60 6.36 -0.89
CA GLY A 159 -10.69 7.48 -0.65
C GLY A 159 -11.31 8.83 -1.04
N VAL A 160 -12.56 9.04 -0.66
CA VAL A 160 -13.31 10.29 -0.87
C VAL A 160 -14.04 10.66 0.42
N ASP A 161 -14.19 11.97 0.64
CA ASP A 161 -15.07 12.46 1.69
C ASP A 161 -16.54 12.36 1.26
N PRO A 162 -17.46 12.01 2.18
CA PRO A 162 -18.88 12.01 1.87
C PRO A 162 -19.31 13.42 1.46
N ARG A 163 -20.22 13.50 0.49
CA ARG A 163 -20.84 14.78 0.13
C ARG A 163 -21.60 15.31 1.36
N PRO A 164 -21.56 16.63 1.63
CA PRO A 164 -22.42 17.21 2.65
C PRO A 164 -23.86 16.81 2.39
N GLN A 165 -24.57 16.33 3.41
CA GLN A 165 -26.01 16.15 3.29
C GLN A 165 -26.65 17.54 3.16
N PRO A 166 -27.59 17.76 2.23
CA PRO A 166 -28.39 18.97 2.23
C PRO A 166 -29.02 19.15 3.61
N ALA A 167 -28.98 20.38 4.15
CA ALA A 167 -29.66 20.67 5.40
C ALA A 167 -31.12 20.22 5.28
N GLN A 168 -31.57 19.38 6.22
CA GLN A 168 -32.98 19.02 6.31
C GLN A 168 -33.73 20.31 6.69
N SER A 169 -34.54 20.81 5.76
CA SER A 169 -35.47 21.93 5.93
C SER A 169 -36.61 21.57 6.85
#